data_AF-A0A0A1UB53-F1
#
_entry.id   AF-A0A0A1UB53-F1
#
_cell.length_a   1.000
_cell.length_b   1.000
_cell.length_c   1.000
_cell.angle_alpha   90.00
_cell.angle_beta   90.00
_cell.angle_gamma   90.00
#
_symmetry.space_group_name_H-M   'P 1'
#
loop_
_entity.id
_entity.type
_entity.pdbx_description
1 polymer ?
#
loop_
_entity_poly.entity_id
_entity_poly.type
_entity_poly.pdbx_seq_one_letter_code
_entity_poly.pdbx_strand_id
1 'polypeptide(L)'
;MTIPKGKAIEFEMFLTPQCSCRIDDVVILFSLNMKKGITSEIPLKISAVTELSTKIDPDELIEEKKLGEGSFGVVYKGFYRENVVAIKKMKSLQINNAKLMEEFSNEVSMLGKFRCDYIVHFYGAVFIPNKVCMVTEFAKFGSLNDLITHKNKEENNMNKRVKFMLDASKGILYLHENGILHRDIKPDNILIFSLDLNEKVNAKLTDFGSSRNINMLMTNMTFTKGIGTPKFMSPEVLKKEKYKKSSDIYSFAITMYECFIWGESYPKTQFKYPWEVADFVSAGKRMKIKRSIPDELINLIENCWTQNPEERFSIDKVLDELGNCFVKF
;
A
#
# COMPACT_ATOMS: atom_id res chain seq x y z
N MET A 1 39.57 -21.13 20.60
CA MET A 1 39.82 -20.86 22.03
C MET A 1 40.55 -22.07 22.60
N THR A 2 41.67 -21.90 23.31
CA THR A 2 42.46 -23.04 23.81
C THR A 2 42.04 -23.36 25.24
N ILE A 3 41.62 -24.60 25.50
CA ILE A 3 41.10 -25.03 26.81
C ILE A 3 42.26 -25.48 27.70
N PRO A 4 42.52 -24.84 28.86
CA PRO A 4 43.55 -25.29 29.79
C PRO A 4 43.25 -26.68 30.36
N LYS A 5 44.30 -27.42 30.72
CA LYS A 5 44.15 -28.76 31.33
C LYS A 5 43.28 -28.68 32.59
N GLY A 6 42.27 -29.55 32.67
CA GLY A 6 41.36 -29.63 33.81
C GLY A 6 40.27 -28.56 33.84
N LYS A 7 40.08 -27.78 32.76
CA LYS A 7 39.00 -26.80 32.62
C LYS A 7 38.02 -27.22 31.52
N ALA A 8 36.77 -26.79 31.66
CA ALA A 8 35.77 -26.83 30.60
C ALA A 8 35.55 -25.42 30.05
N ILE A 9 34.99 -25.32 28.85
CA ILE A 9 34.46 -24.08 28.30
C ILE A 9 32.95 -24.26 28.23
N GLU A 10 32.24 -23.30 28.79
CA GLU A 10 30.82 -23.08 28.55
C GLU A 10 30.69 -22.04 27.44
N PHE A 11 29.73 -22.25 26.55
CA PHE A 11 29.34 -21.26 25.56
C PHE A 11 27.83 -21.29 25.43
N GLU A 12 27.27 -20.13 25.11
CA GLU A 12 25.85 -19.97 24.83
C GLU A 12 25.69 -19.66 23.35
N MET A 13 24.63 -20.18 22.76
CA MET A 13 24.24 -19.89 21.39
C MET A 13 22.82 -19.36 21.40
N PHE A 14 22.66 -18.13 20.94
CA PHE A 14 21.36 -17.48 20.84
C PHE A 14 20.85 -17.62 19.41
N LEU A 15 19.65 -18.17 19.29
CA LEU A 15 18.92 -18.24 18.03
C LEU A 15 17.94 -17.06 17.99
N THR A 16 18.08 -16.18 17.00
CA THR A 16 17.20 -15.02 16.83
C THR A 16 16.49 -15.10 15.47
N PRO A 17 15.36 -15.82 15.37
CA PRO A 17 14.59 -15.92 14.13
C PRO A 17 14.14 -14.54 13.65
N GLN A 18 14.28 -14.27 12.35
CA GLN A 18 13.87 -13.01 11.72
C GLN A 18 12.53 -13.10 10.97
N CYS A 19 11.98 -14.31 10.86
CA CYS A 19 10.75 -14.62 10.15
C CYS A 19 10.03 -15.80 10.82
N SER A 20 8.80 -16.05 10.41
CA SER A 20 8.06 -17.24 10.82
C SER A 20 8.55 -18.46 10.04
N CYS A 21 9.29 -19.35 10.70
CA CYS A 21 9.91 -20.53 10.10
C CYS A 21 9.95 -21.74 11.05
N ARG A 22 10.27 -22.90 10.46
CA ARG A 22 10.67 -24.11 11.19
C ARG A 22 12.16 -24.32 10.98
N ILE A 23 12.88 -24.44 12.06
CA ILE A 23 14.33 -24.67 12.08
C ILE A 23 14.52 -26.13 12.47
N ASP A 24 15.12 -26.91 11.59
CA ASP A 24 15.58 -28.29 11.85
C ASP A 24 16.97 -28.39 11.22
N ASP A 25 17.99 -28.04 12.01
CA ASP A 25 19.36 -27.85 11.53
C ASP A 25 20.37 -28.49 12.49
N VAL A 26 21.62 -28.62 12.04
CA VAL A 26 22.72 -29.21 12.80
C VAL A 26 23.88 -28.22 12.84
N VAL A 27 24.20 -27.74 14.04
CA VAL A 27 25.42 -26.97 14.28
C VAL A 27 26.55 -27.94 14.61
N ILE A 28 27.63 -27.90 13.84
CA ILE A 28 28.79 -28.77 14.06
C ILE A 28 29.84 -28.00 14.88
N LEU A 29 30.19 -28.56 16.03
CA LEU A 29 31.32 -28.08 16.82
C LEU A 29 32.59 -28.84 16.43
N PHE A 30 33.64 -28.09 16.14
CA PHE A 30 34.97 -28.63 15.89
C PHE A 30 35.85 -28.44 17.12
N SER A 31 36.45 -29.53 17.59
CA SER A 31 37.47 -29.49 18.63
C SER A 31 38.79 -30.06 18.10
N LEU A 32 39.90 -29.37 18.34
CA LEU A 32 41.23 -29.78 17.91
C LEU A 32 42.09 -30.14 19.11
N ASN A 33 42.57 -31.39 19.14
CA ASN A 33 43.59 -31.80 20.10
C ASN A 33 44.98 -31.39 19.60
N MET A 34 45.49 -30.26 20.09
CA MET A 34 46.80 -29.70 19.70
C MET A 34 47.99 -30.66 19.87
N LYS A 35 47.92 -31.66 20.78
CA LYS A 35 49.02 -32.62 21.01
C LYS A 35 49.01 -33.78 20.04
N LYS A 36 47.82 -34.25 19.64
CA LYS A 36 47.65 -35.42 18.75
C LYS A 36 47.38 -35.02 17.30
N GLY A 37 47.08 -33.75 17.03
CA GLY A 37 46.65 -33.28 15.71
C GLY A 37 45.30 -33.84 15.26
N ILE A 38 44.48 -34.34 16.19
CA ILE A 38 43.19 -34.97 15.89
C ILE A 38 42.07 -33.95 16.08
N THR A 39 41.22 -33.81 15.05
CA THR A 39 39.98 -33.05 15.10
C THR A 39 38.82 -33.97 15.43
N SER A 40 37.93 -33.55 16.32
CA SER A 40 36.66 -34.22 16.61
C SER A 40 35.50 -33.30 16.28
N GLU A 41 34.48 -33.86 15.63
CA GLU A 41 33.24 -33.20 15.25
C GLU A 41 32.13 -33.62 16.19
N ILE A 42 31.37 -32.65 16.70
CA ILE A 42 30.22 -32.90 17.57
C ILE A 42 29.00 -32.24 16.94
N PRO A 43 28.07 -33.00 16.35
CA PRO A 43 26.84 -32.44 15.80
C PRO A 43 25.85 -32.11 16.92
N LEU A 44 25.35 -30.88 16.91
CA LEU A 44 24.28 -30.41 17.79
C LEU A 44 23.02 -30.19 16.96
N LYS A 45 22.02 -31.05 17.15
CA LYS A 45 20.72 -30.90 16.50
C LYS A 45 19.92 -29.78 17.16
N ILE A 46 19.41 -28.85 16.35
CA ILE A 46 18.57 -27.74 16.78
C ILE A 46 17.22 -27.90 16.09
N SER A 47 16.15 -27.90 16.88
CA SER A 47 14.78 -27.89 16.38
C SER A 47 13.99 -26.79 17.06
N ALA A 48 13.43 -25.87 16.29
CA ALA A 48 12.57 -24.81 16.78
C ALA A 48 11.47 -24.48 15.77
N VAL A 49 10.32 -24.01 16.26
CA VAL A 49 9.23 -23.48 15.44
C VAL A 49 8.86 -22.13 16.02
N THR A 50 8.85 -21.10 15.18
CA THR A 50 8.43 -19.76 15.58
C THR A 50 6.91 -19.63 15.56
N GLU A 51 6.37 -18.68 16.32
CA GLU A 51 4.98 -18.26 16.15
C GLU A 51 4.73 -17.67 14.75
N LEU A 52 3.51 -17.88 14.24
CA LEU A 52 3.08 -17.29 12.98
C LEU A 52 2.93 -15.77 13.14
N SER A 53 3.53 -15.03 12.22
CA SER A 53 3.56 -13.57 12.22
C SER A 53 3.50 -13.06 10.78
N THR A 54 3.41 -11.74 10.61
CA THR A 54 3.53 -11.10 9.30
C THR A 54 4.98 -11.03 8.80
N LYS A 55 5.96 -11.62 9.50
CA LYS A 55 7.35 -11.71 9.04
C LYS A 55 7.53 -12.97 8.20
N ILE A 56 7.64 -12.81 6.89
CA ILE A 56 7.72 -13.91 5.92
C ILE A 56 9.16 -14.38 5.78
N ASP A 57 9.35 -15.69 5.66
CA ASP A 57 10.60 -16.29 5.22
C ASP A 57 10.75 -16.06 3.70
N PRO A 58 11.80 -15.36 3.23
CA PRO A 58 11.96 -15.10 1.80
C PRO A 58 12.11 -16.35 0.95
N ASP A 59 12.49 -17.49 1.52
CA ASP A 59 12.64 -18.73 0.75
C ASP A 59 11.28 -19.38 0.45
N GLU A 60 10.20 -18.93 1.12
CA GLU A 60 8.81 -19.26 0.76
C GLU A 60 8.26 -18.39 -0.40
N LEU A 61 9.00 -17.38 -0.85
CA LEU A 61 8.58 -16.47 -1.93
C LEU A 61 9.19 -16.88 -3.26
N ILE A 62 8.32 -17.13 -4.24
CA ILE A 62 8.72 -17.46 -5.60
C ILE A 62 8.39 -16.27 -6.50
N GLU A 63 9.40 -15.61 -7.04
CA GLU A 63 9.23 -14.51 -7.99
C GLU A 63 9.08 -15.03 -9.43
N GLU A 64 8.09 -14.53 -10.16
CA GLU A 64 7.87 -14.91 -11.56
C GLU A 64 8.16 -13.78 -12.54
N LYS A 65 7.40 -12.68 -12.43
CA LYS A 65 7.35 -11.64 -13.48
C LYS A 65 7.37 -10.25 -12.86
N LYS A 66 8.25 -9.38 -13.36
CA LYS A 66 8.23 -7.95 -13.03
C LYS A 66 6.94 -7.31 -13.58
N LEU A 67 6.16 -6.68 -12.71
CA LEU A 67 4.92 -5.99 -13.05
C LEU A 67 5.18 -4.50 -13.33
N GLY A 68 6.04 -3.88 -12.54
CA GLY A 68 6.31 -2.44 -12.65
C GLY A 68 7.40 -1.98 -11.71
N GLU A 69 7.82 -0.73 -11.91
CA GLU A 69 8.85 -0.08 -11.12
C GLU A 69 8.45 1.37 -10.87
N GLY A 70 8.46 1.77 -9.59
CA GLY A 70 8.13 3.12 -9.16
C GLY A 70 9.24 3.73 -8.31
N SER A 71 8.89 4.86 -7.69
CA SER A 71 9.75 5.58 -6.74
C SER A 71 10.07 4.74 -5.49
N PHE A 72 9.09 3.99 -4.99
CA PHE A 72 9.21 3.22 -3.74
C PHE A 72 9.88 1.85 -3.92
N GLY A 73 9.89 1.30 -5.14
CA GLY A 73 10.27 -0.09 -5.31
C GLY A 73 10.02 -0.68 -6.68
N VAL A 74 10.27 -1.99 -6.78
CA VAL A 74 9.93 -2.82 -7.93
C VAL A 74 8.88 -3.84 -7.50
N VAL A 75 7.81 -3.98 -8.27
CA VAL A 75 6.73 -4.93 -7.98
C VAL A 75 6.85 -6.13 -8.91
N TYR A 76 6.80 -7.33 -8.33
CA TYR A 76 6.80 -8.60 -9.04
C TYR A 76 5.49 -9.34 -8.76
N LYS A 77 4.99 -10.09 -9.75
CA LYS A 77 4.05 -11.19 -9.54
C LYS A 77 4.85 -12.40 -9.06
N GLY A 78 4.30 -13.13 -8.10
CA GLY A 78 4.92 -14.34 -7.57
C GLY A 78 3.92 -15.23 -6.84
N PHE A 79 4.47 -16.17 -6.08
CA PHE A 79 3.71 -17.07 -5.21
C PHE A 79 4.19 -17.01 -3.77
N TYR A 80 3.23 -17.15 -2.85
CA TYR A 80 3.48 -17.38 -1.42
C TYR A 80 2.46 -18.43 -0.92
N ARG A 81 2.95 -19.60 -0.50
CA ARG A 81 2.10 -20.72 -0.02
C ARG A 81 0.88 -20.96 -0.92
N GLU A 82 1.14 -21.23 -2.20
CA GLU A 82 0.14 -21.47 -3.27
C GLU A 82 -0.73 -20.26 -3.68
N ASN A 83 -0.66 -19.14 -2.96
CA ASN A 83 -1.38 -17.92 -3.32
C ASN A 83 -0.61 -17.13 -4.37
N VAL A 84 -1.31 -16.60 -5.37
CA VAL A 84 -0.73 -15.63 -6.32
C VAL A 84 -0.64 -14.27 -5.63
N VAL A 85 0.56 -13.71 -5.56
CA VAL A 85 0.85 -12.49 -4.79
C VAL A 85 1.56 -11.43 -5.61
N ALA A 86 1.48 -10.19 -5.13
CA ALA A 86 2.33 -9.08 -5.53
C ALA A 86 3.44 -8.88 -4.48
N ILE A 87 4.70 -8.92 -4.93
CA ILE A 87 5.91 -8.77 -4.12
C ILE A 87 6.53 -7.41 -4.44
N LYS A 88 6.35 -6.43 -3.55
CA LYS A 88 6.91 -5.07 -3.68
C LYS A 88 8.27 -5.03 -2.98
N LYS A 89 9.36 -5.10 -3.74
CA LYS A 89 10.74 -4.93 -3.25
C LYS A 89 11.05 -3.47 -3.01
N MET A 90 11.55 -3.15 -1.82
CA MET A 90 11.80 -1.76 -1.40
C MET A 90 13.22 -1.34 -1.78
N LYS A 91 13.37 -0.30 -2.61
CA LYS A 91 14.69 0.18 -3.07
C LYS A 91 15.49 0.89 -1.98
N SER A 92 14.85 1.78 -1.23
CA SER A 92 15.49 2.64 -0.22
C SER A 92 15.95 1.88 1.03
N LEU A 93 15.36 0.71 1.29
CA LEU A 93 15.64 -0.12 2.46
C LEU A 93 16.79 -1.12 2.24
N GLN A 94 17.38 -1.17 1.04
CA GLN A 94 18.59 -1.97 0.79
C GLN A 94 19.85 -1.32 1.40
N ILE A 95 19.76 -0.05 1.81
CA ILE A 95 20.79 0.64 2.56
C ILE A 95 20.40 0.53 4.05
N ASN A 96 21.25 -0.06 4.90
CA ASN A 96 21.00 -0.31 6.33
C ASN A 96 20.73 0.97 7.15
N ASN A 97 19.58 1.60 6.95
CA ASN A 97 19.14 2.80 7.64
C ASN A 97 18.08 2.41 8.68
N ALA A 98 18.47 2.45 9.96
CA ALA A 98 17.62 2.06 11.08
C ALA A 98 16.29 2.82 11.12
N LYS A 99 16.29 4.12 10.79
CA LYS A 99 15.08 4.94 10.78
C LYS A 99 14.09 4.50 9.71
N LEU A 100 14.58 4.21 8.50
CA LEU A 100 13.71 3.75 7.41
C LEU A 100 13.16 2.35 7.70
N MET A 101 13.95 1.47 8.34
CA MET A 101 13.46 0.15 8.79
C MET A 101 12.42 0.26 9.91
N GLU A 102 12.54 1.23 10.81
CA GLU A 102 11.52 1.53 11.82
C GLU A 102 10.21 2.02 11.16
N GLU A 103 10.29 2.95 10.22
CA GLU A 103 9.14 3.42 9.44
C GLU A 103 8.45 2.27 8.70
N PHE A 104 9.24 1.38 8.07
CA PHE A 104 8.74 0.16 7.42
C PHE A 104 8.06 -0.79 8.41
N SER A 105 8.67 -1.04 9.56
CA SER A 105 8.10 -1.91 10.60
C SER A 105 6.76 -1.36 11.12
N ASN A 106 6.67 -0.03 11.27
CA ASN A 106 5.42 0.63 11.65
C ASN A 106 4.34 0.49 10.57
N GLU A 107 4.72 0.60 9.30
CA GLU A 107 3.81 0.36 8.17
C GLU A 107 3.30 -1.09 8.14
N VAL A 108 4.19 -2.07 8.26
CA VAL A 108 3.84 -3.51 8.33
C VAL A 108 2.92 -3.81 9.52
N SER A 109 3.17 -3.21 10.68
CA SER A 109 2.33 -3.35 11.87
C SER A 109 0.93 -2.74 11.67
N MET A 110 0.83 -1.62 10.95
CA MET A 110 -0.45 -1.01 10.58
C MET A 110 -1.22 -1.91 9.60
N LEU A 111 -0.58 -2.34 8.51
CA LEU A 111 -1.18 -3.20 7.50
C LEU A 111 -1.66 -4.54 8.07
N GLY A 112 -0.88 -5.12 8.99
CA GLY A 112 -1.24 -6.37 9.67
C GLY A 112 -2.54 -6.30 10.47
N LYS A 113 -3.02 -5.10 10.83
CA LYS A 113 -4.27 -4.88 11.58
C LYS A 113 -5.49 -4.71 10.70
N PHE A 114 -5.34 -4.45 9.40
CA PHE A 114 -6.48 -4.22 8.53
C PHE A 114 -7.27 -5.51 8.28
N ARG A 115 -8.59 -5.42 8.51
CA ARG A 115 -9.57 -6.48 8.30
C ARG A 115 -10.76 -5.87 7.56
N CYS A 116 -10.60 -5.74 6.24
CA CYS A 116 -11.59 -5.14 5.36
C CYS A 116 -11.47 -5.73 3.96
N ASP A 117 -12.59 -6.18 3.38
CA ASP A 117 -12.60 -6.77 2.03
C ASP A 117 -12.22 -5.75 0.93
N TYR A 118 -12.35 -4.44 1.21
CA TYR A 118 -12.09 -3.33 0.29
C TYR A 118 -10.68 -2.74 0.42
N ILE A 119 -9.82 -3.36 1.21
CA ILE A 119 -8.39 -3.07 1.31
C ILE A 119 -7.63 -4.31 0.84
N VAL A 120 -6.54 -4.11 0.10
CA VAL A 120 -5.71 -5.20 -0.38
C VAL A 120 -5.24 -6.08 0.80
N HIS A 121 -5.45 -7.37 0.68
CA HIS A 121 -5.03 -8.34 1.68
C HIS A 121 -3.49 -8.35 1.78
N PHE A 122 -3.00 -8.13 2.99
CA PHE A 122 -1.59 -8.12 3.32
C PHE A 122 -1.19 -9.45 3.95
N TYR A 123 -0.34 -10.21 3.26
CA TYR A 123 0.18 -11.49 3.76
C TYR A 123 1.31 -11.27 4.77
N GLY A 124 2.17 -10.28 4.51
CA GLY A 124 3.31 -10.01 5.36
C GLY A 124 4.45 -9.31 4.63
N ALA A 125 5.62 -9.30 5.27
CA ALA A 125 6.81 -8.63 4.78
C ALA A 125 8.07 -9.42 5.15
N VAL A 126 9.10 -9.28 4.32
CA VAL A 126 10.44 -9.77 4.59
C VAL A 126 11.27 -8.64 5.19
N PHE A 127 11.92 -8.90 6.33
CA PHE A 127 12.77 -7.94 7.04
C PHE A 127 14.27 -8.20 6.87
N ILE A 128 14.64 -9.22 6.09
CA ILE A 128 16.04 -9.60 5.88
C ILE A 128 16.74 -8.53 5.02
N PRO A 129 17.91 -8.01 5.45
CA PRO A 129 18.69 -7.05 4.67
C PRO A 129 18.88 -7.51 3.22
N ASN A 130 18.81 -6.57 2.27
CA ASN A 130 18.85 -6.81 0.81
C ASN A 130 17.66 -7.62 0.23
N LYS A 131 16.81 -8.25 1.05
CA LYS A 131 15.61 -8.98 0.63
C LYS A 131 14.30 -8.29 1.07
N VAL A 132 14.37 -7.06 1.57
CA VAL A 132 13.21 -6.34 2.14
C VAL A 132 12.10 -6.16 1.10
N CYS A 133 10.91 -6.70 1.41
CA CYS A 133 9.73 -6.59 0.55
C CYS A 133 8.42 -6.71 1.32
N MET A 134 7.33 -6.24 0.70
CA MET A 134 5.95 -6.46 1.15
C MET A 134 5.22 -7.41 0.20
N VAL A 135 4.35 -8.25 0.76
CA VAL A 135 3.61 -9.27 0.04
C VAL A 135 2.11 -9.04 0.24
N THR A 136 1.40 -8.81 -0.86
CA THR A 136 -0.05 -8.58 -0.88
C THR A 136 -0.73 -9.50 -1.88
N GLU A 137 -2.05 -9.62 -1.81
CA GLU A 137 -2.81 -10.30 -2.88
C GLU A 137 -2.58 -9.64 -4.24
N PHE A 138 -2.61 -10.45 -5.29
CA PHE A 138 -2.38 -10.00 -6.66
C PHE A 138 -3.68 -9.56 -7.34
N ALA A 139 -3.71 -8.32 -7.83
CA ALA A 139 -4.80 -7.78 -8.62
C ALA A 139 -4.61 -8.08 -10.12
N LYS A 140 -5.32 -9.08 -10.65
CA LYS A 140 -5.14 -9.56 -12.03
C LYS A 140 -5.44 -8.51 -13.12
N PHE A 141 -6.24 -7.49 -12.82
CA PHE A 141 -6.57 -6.42 -13.78
C PHE A 141 -5.73 -5.15 -13.60
N GLY A 142 -4.73 -5.17 -12.70
CA GLY A 142 -3.91 -4.02 -12.40
C GLY A 142 -4.66 -2.93 -11.62
N SER A 143 -4.17 -1.71 -11.74
CA SER A 143 -4.78 -0.52 -11.15
C SER A 143 -5.92 0.03 -12.00
N LEU A 144 -6.74 0.90 -11.41
CA LEU A 144 -7.74 1.67 -12.14
C LEU A 144 -7.07 2.56 -13.20
N ASN A 145 -5.87 3.09 -12.92
CA ASN A 145 -5.11 3.86 -13.91
C ASN A 145 -4.73 3.02 -15.14
N ASP A 146 -4.32 1.76 -14.94
CA ASP A 146 -4.01 0.84 -16.03
C ASP A 146 -5.24 0.60 -16.92
N LEU A 147 -6.42 0.44 -16.31
CA LEU A 147 -7.67 0.30 -17.05
C LEU A 147 -8.05 1.56 -17.82
N ILE A 148 -7.91 2.74 -17.21
CA ILE A 148 -8.21 4.03 -17.87
C ILE A 148 -7.28 4.25 -19.07
N THR A 149 -6.00 3.88 -18.94
CA THR A 149 -4.97 4.15 -19.96
C THR A 149 -4.99 3.14 -21.11
N HIS A 150 -5.24 1.85 -20.81
CA HIS A 150 -4.99 0.77 -21.77
C HIS A 150 -6.25 0.04 -22.24
N LYS A 151 -7.42 0.25 -21.63
CA LYS A 151 -8.65 -0.44 -22.03
C LYS A 151 -9.67 0.48 -22.68
N ASN A 152 -10.41 -0.09 -23.62
CA ASN A 152 -11.47 0.60 -24.33
C ASN A 152 -12.57 1.08 -23.37
N LYS A 153 -13.00 2.32 -23.58
CA LYS A 153 -14.06 2.97 -22.80
C LYS A 153 -15.38 2.21 -22.82
N GLU A 154 -15.66 1.48 -23.91
CA GLU A 154 -16.88 0.71 -24.11
C GLU A 154 -16.95 -0.56 -23.27
N GLU A 155 -15.82 -1.17 -22.92
CA GLU A 155 -15.77 -2.38 -22.06
C GLU A 155 -16.12 -2.05 -20.59
N ASN A 156 -16.00 -0.78 -20.22
CA ASN A 156 -16.20 -0.26 -18.87
C ASN A 156 -17.30 0.77 -18.86
N ASN A 157 -18.56 0.32 -18.95
CA ASN A 157 -19.74 1.17 -18.84
C ASN A 157 -19.82 1.89 -17.49
N MET A 158 -20.73 2.88 -17.38
CA MET A 158 -20.84 3.72 -16.18
C MET A 158 -21.11 2.89 -14.91
N ASN A 159 -21.87 1.80 -15.04
CA ASN A 159 -22.13 0.84 -13.96
C ASN A 159 -20.85 0.33 -13.30
N LYS A 160 -19.89 -0.18 -14.08
CA LYS A 160 -18.61 -0.67 -13.55
C LYS A 160 -17.81 0.44 -12.88
N ARG A 161 -17.82 1.64 -13.46
CA ARG A 161 -17.11 2.80 -12.90
C ARG A 161 -17.67 3.21 -11.55
N VAL A 162 -18.99 3.28 -11.43
CA VAL A 162 -19.67 3.55 -10.15
C VAL A 162 -19.39 2.43 -9.15
N LYS A 163 -19.42 1.15 -9.57
CA LYS A 163 -19.07 0.02 -8.70
C LYS A 163 -17.64 0.12 -8.15
N PHE A 164 -16.66 0.47 -8.98
CA PHE A 164 -15.27 0.64 -8.52
C PHE A 164 -15.16 1.75 -7.48
N MET A 165 -15.86 2.88 -7.68
CA MET A 165 -15.86 3.98 -6.73
C MET A 165 -16.61 3.63 -5.44
N LEU A 166 -17.72 2.89 -5.54
CA LEU A 166 -18.48 2.41 -4.38
C LEU A 166 -17.66 1.44 -3.53
N ASP A 167 -16.88 0.56 -4.15
CA ASP A 167 -15.98 -0.34 -3.42
C ASP A 167 -14.81 0.42 -2.79
N ALA A 168 -14.20 1.35 -3.51
CA ALA A 168 -13.14 2.20 -2.97
C ALA A 168 -13.64 3.05 -1.79
N SER A 169 -14.86 3.62 -1.86
CA SER A 169 -15.42 4.45 -0.77
C SER A 169 -15.63 3.66 0.51
N LYS A 170 -16.00 2.37 0.43
CA LYS A 170 -16.07 1.46 1.59
C LYS A 170 -14.69 1.22 2.22
N GLY A 171 -13.64 1.12 1.40
CA GLY A 171 -12.25 1.08 1.88
C GLY A 171 -11.85 2.36 2.61
N ILE A 172 -12.20 3.53 2.06
CA ILE A 172 -11.92 4.84 2.68
C ILE A 172 -12.68 4.98 4.00
N LEU A 173 -13.96 4.59 4.03
CA LEU A 173 -14.80 4.61 5.24
C LEU A 173 -14.13 3.80 6.36
N TYR A 174 -13.73 2.57 6.06
CA TYR A 174 -13.02 1.72 7.03
C TYR A 174 -11.77 2.40 7.60
N LEU A 175 -10.94 3.03 6.76
CA LEU A 175 -9.77 3.76 7.24
C LEU A 175 -10.16 4.93 8.15
N HIS A 176 -11.15 5.72 7.74
CA HIS A 176 -11.60 6.90 8.47
C HIS A 176 -12.21 6.53 9.82
N GLU A 177 -12.99 5.46 9.91
CA GLU A 177 -13.53 4.93 11.18
C GLU A 177 -12.43 4.46 12.12
N ASN A 178 -11.36 3.86 11.57
CA ASN A 178 -10.18 3.46 12.34
C ASN A 178 -9.19 4.62 12.62
N GLY A 179 -9.56 5.86 12.30
CA GLY A 179 -8.75 7.05 12.57
C GLY A 179 -7.48 7.12 11.71
N ILE A 180 -7.52 6.57 10.49
CA ILE A 180 -6.39 6.53 9.56
C ILE A 180 -6.73 7.35 8.32
N LEU A 181 -5.76 8.15 7.86
CA LEU A 181 -5.82 8.88 6.59
C LEU A 181 -4.98 8.16 5.55
N HIS A 182 -5.51 8.02 4.33
CA HIS A 182 -4.81 7.35 3.23
C HIS A 182 -3.71 8.25 2.63
N ARG A 183 -4.06 9.51 2.33
CA ARG A 183 -3.18 10.61 1.85
C ARG A 183 -2.62 10.52 0.43
N ASP A 184 -2.75 9.38 -0.23
CA ASP A 184 -2.40 9.24 -1.66
C ASP A 184 -3.52 8.52 -2.43
N ILE A 185 -4.77 8.94 -2.25
CA ILE A 185 -5.89 8.36 -3.03
C ILE A 185 -5.81 8.87 -4.47
N LYS A 186 -5.66 7.93 -5.41
CA LYS A 186 -5.56 8.17 -6.85
C LYS A 186 -5.85 6.85 -7.60
N PRO A 187 -6.13 6.89 -8.93
CA PRO A 187 -6.38 5.68 -9.70
C PRO A 187 -5.28 4.61 -9.63
N ASP A 188 -4.00 4.97 -9.49
CA ASP A 188 -2.91 4.00 -9.34
C ASP A 188 -3.00 3.17 -8.05
N ASN A 189 -3.64 3.74 -7.02
CA ASN A 189 -3.75 3.13 -5.69
C ASN A 189 -5.13 2.48 -5.45
N ILE A 190 -5.91 2.29 -6.52
CA ILE A 190 -7.13 1.46 -6.53
C ILE A 190 -6.89 0.27 -7.46
N LEU A 191 -6.79 -0.92 -6.89
CA LEU A 191 -6.54 -2.16 -7.62
C LEU A 191 -7.84 -2.87 -7.98
N ILE A 192 -7.88 -3.45 -9.18
CA ILE A 192 -9.07 -4.10 -9.73
C ILE A 192 -8.92 -5.62 -9.71
N PHE A 193 -9.84 -6.28 -9.01
CA PHE A 193 -9.88 -7.72 -8.78
C PHE A 193 -10.95 -8.40 -9.63
N SER A 194 -12.05 -7.71 -9.92
CA SER A 194 -13.11 -8.21 -10.78
C SER A 194 -13.69 -7.13 -11.69
N LEU A 195 -14.03 -7.52 -12.92
CA LEU A 195 -14.83 -6.71 -13.85
C LEU A 195 -16.29 -7.18 -13.91
N ASP A 196 -16.64 -8.25 -13.19
CA ASP A 196 -18.01 -8.76 -13.07
C ASP A 196 -18.75 -7.99 -11.97
N LEU A 197 -19.88 -7.38 -12.32
CA LEU A 197 -20.70 -6.59 -11.41
C LEU A 197 -21.38 -7.43 -10.32
N ASN A 198 -21.50 -8.74 -10.53
CA ASN A 198 -22.11 -9.65 -9.55
C ASN A 198 -21.14 -10.02 -8.41
N GLU A 199 -19.85 -9.76 -8.59
CA GLU A 199 -18.86 -9.97 -7.53
C GLU A 199 -19.04 -8.96 -6.40
N LYS A 200 -18.91 -9.43 -5.16
CA LYS A 200 -19.06 -8.57 -3.97
C LYS A 200 -18.05 -7.42 -4.01
N VAL A 201 -16.81 -7.71 -4.40
CA VAL A 201 -15.69 -6.76 -4.41
C VAL A 201 -14.97 -6.78 -5.75
N ASN A 202 -14.96 -5.62 -6.40
CA ASN A 202 -14.32 -5.39 -7.68
C ASN A 202 -13.05 -4.58 -7.53
N ALA A 203 -13.03 -3.64 -6.59
CA ALA A 203 -11.91 -2.73 -6.37
C ALA A 203 -11.47 -2.72 -4.90
N LYS A 204 -10.16 -2.59 -4.66
CA LYS A 204 -9.59 -2.46 -3.31
C LYS A 204 -8.52 -1.38 -3.27
N LEU A 205 -8.39 -0.70 -2.12
CA LEU A 205 -7.33 0.27 -1.89
C LEU A 205 -5.98 -0.41 -1.64
N THR A 206 -4.90 0.22 -2.09
CA THR A 206 -3.51 -0.21 -1.87
C THR A 206 -2.58 0.99 -1.60
N ASP A 207 -1.31 0.70 -1.34
CA ASP A 207 -0.20 1.64 -1.15
C ASP A 207 -0.37 2.61 0.04
N PHE A 208 -0.25 2.03 1.23
CA PHE A 208 -0.40 2.73 2.51
C PHE A 208 0.90 3.37 3.03
N GLY A 209 1.95 3.47 2.21
CA GLY A 209 3.25 4.04 2.63
C GLY A 209 3.16 5.49 3.08
N SER A 210 2.16 6.22 2.58
CA SER A 210 1.85 7.60 3.00
C SER A 210 0.81 7.68 4.13
N SER A 211 0.16 6.57 4.47
CA SER A 211 -0.93 6.53 5.44
C SER A 211 -0.43 6.78 6.86
N ARG A 212 -1.25 7.44 7.67
CA ARG A 212 -0.90 7.82 9.05
C ARG A 212 -2.14 7.81 9.95
N ASN A 213 -1.94 7.41 11.20
CA ASN A 213 -2.96 7.54 12.24
C ASN A 213 -3.13 9.02 12.62
N ILE A 214 -4.39 9.48 12.70
CA ILE A 214 -4.74 10.89 12.96
C ILE A 214 -4.12 11.40 14.28
N ASN A 215 -4.04 10.55 15.30
CA ASN A 215 -3.52 10.93 16.61
C ASN A 215 -1.99 11.11 16.62
N MET A 216 -1.28 10.38 15.75
CA MET A 216 0.18 10.48 15.59
C MET A 216 0.61 11.70 14.76
N LEU A 217 -0.32 12.36 14.07
CA LEU A 217 -0.05 13.53 13.23
C LEU A 217 0.11 14.84 14.00
N MET A 218 -0.23 14.86 15.29
CA MET A 218 -0.08 16.05 16.11
C MET A 218 1.40 16.37 16.42
N THR A 219 2.31 15.41 16.26
CA THR A 219 3.71 15.54 16.73
C THR A 219 4.77 15.62 15.62
N ASN A 220 4.54 15.06 14.43
CA ASN A 220 5.55 15.00 13.36
C ASN A 220 5.04 15.55 12.02
N MET A 221 5.07 16.89 11.88
CA MET A 221 4.75 17.59 10.62
C MET A 221 6.00 17.85 9.76
N THR A 222 6.84 16.85 9.52
CA THR A 222 7.88 17.00 8.49
C THR A 222 7.28 16.66 7.13
N PHE A 223 7.07 17.70 6.31
CA PHE A 223 6.93 17.55 4.86
C PHE A 223 8.19 16.87 4.34
N THR A 224 8.20 15.54 4.23
CA THR A 224 9.15 14.90 3.33
C THR A 224 8.77 15.34 1.93
N LYS A 225 9.69 16.02 1.24
CA LYS A 225 9.55 16.35 -0.19
C LYS A 225 9.05 15.10 -0.93
N GLY A 226 7.85 15.16 -1.51
CA GLY A 226 7.33 14.10 -2.39
C GLY A 226 6.20 13.20 -1.85
N ILE A 227 5.51 13.54 -0.75
CA ILE A 227 4.27 12.83 -0.37
C ILE A 227 3.12 13.30 -1.27
N GLY A 228 2.44 12.36 -1.94
CA GLY A 228 1.25 12.58 -2.76
C GLY A 228 1.54 13.05 -4.19
N THR A 229 0.57 12.85 -5.08
CA THR A 229 0.65 13.35 -6.48
C THR A 229 -0.05 14.71 -6.56
N PRO A 230 0.64 15.83 -6.90
CA PRO A 230 0.11 17.20 -6.74
C PRO A 230 -1.29 17.44 -7.29
N LYS A 231 -1.60 16.78 -8.41
CA LYS A 231 -2.88 16.80 -9.10
C LYS A 231 -4.08 16.34 -8.26
N PHE A 232 -3.87 15.44 -7.30
CA PHE A 232 -4.90 14.88 -6.43
C PHE A 232 -4.94 15.56 -5.06
N MET A 233 -3.96 16.41 -4.75
CA MET A 233 -3.88 17.07 -3.44
C MET A 233 -4.98 18.13 -3.30
N SER A 234 -5.53 18.20 -2.09
CA SER A 234 -6.48 19.24 -1.74
C SER A 234 -5.82 20.61 -1.58
N PRO A 235 -6.57 21.72 -1.74
CA PRO A 235 -6.02 23.07 -1.65
C PRO A 235 -5.30 23.35 -0.32
N GLU A 236 -5.83 22.88 0.80
CA GLU A 236 -5.22 23.04 2.11
C GLU A 236 -3.90 22.28 2.23
N VAL A 237 -3.81 21.09 1.61
CA VAL A 237 -2.58 20.30 1.57
C VAL A 237 -1.52 20.99 0.71
N LEU A 238 -1.90 21.55 -0.44
CA LEU A 238 -1.00 22.34 -1.29
C LEU A 238 -0.47 23.58 -0.57
N LYS A 239 -1.30 24.21 0.27
CA LYS A 239 -0.93 25.35 1.13
C LYS A 239 -0.16 24.95 2.39
N LYS A 240 0.18 23.67 2.53
CA LYS A 240 0.92 23.10 3.66
C LYS A 240 0.17 23.15 5.00
N GLU A 241 -1.16 23.15 4.95
CA GLU A 241 -2.01 23.03 6.14
C GLU A 241 -2.15 21.56 6.58
N LYS A 242 -2.86 21.32 7.68
CA LYS A 242 -3.01 19.98 8.28
C LYS A 242 -3.95 19.11 7.44
N TYR A 243 -3.50 17.89 7.15
CA TYR A 243 -4.33 16.84 6.53
C TYR A 243 -5.48 16.45 7.46
N LYS A 244 -6.69 16.40 6.91
CA LYS A 244 -7.90 15.88 7.57
C LYS A 244 -8.53 14.78 6.71
N LYS A 245 -9.57 14.12 7.23
CA LYS A 245 -10.41 13.18 6.46
C LYS A 245 -10.94 13.82 5.16
N SER A 246 -11.30 15.10 5.21
CA SER A 246 -11.77 15.87 4.06
C SER A 246 -10.72 16.05 2.95
N SER A 247 -9.42 15.88 3.25
CA SER A 247 -8.35 15.88 2.22
C SER A 247 -8.35 14.57 1.41
N ASP A 248 -8.67 13.43 2.04
CA ASP A 248 -8.90 12.17 1.33
C ASP A 248 -10.16 12.26 0.45
N ILE A 249 -11.24 12.90 0.94
CA ILE A 249 -12.46 13.13 0.16
C ILE A 249 -12.18 13.93 -1.12
N TYR A 250 -11.38 14.99 -1.01
CA TYR A 250 -10.97 15.77 -2.18
C TYR A 250 -10.19 14.91 -3.19
N SER A 251 -9.21 14.14 -2.71
CA SER A 251 -8.40 13.25 -3.56
C SER A 251 -9.29 12.21 -4.26
N PHE A 252 -10.30 11.70 -3.53
CA PHE A 252 -11.30 10.79 -4.06
C PHE A 252 -12.22 11.46 -5.09
N ALA A 253 -12.57 12.73 -4.94
CA ALA A 253 -13.34 13.48 -5.94
C ALA A 253 -12.63 13.57 -7.30
N ILE A 254 -11.32 13.86 -7.29
CA ILE A 254 -10.50 13.88 -8.50
C ILE A 254 -10.44 12.47 -9.10
N THR A 255 -10.28 11.44 -8.27
CA THR A 255 -10.27 10.04 -8.69
C THR A 255 -11.60 9.61 -9.33
N MET A 256 -12.73 9.99 -8.73
CA MET A 256 -14.08 9.77 -9.30
C MET A 256 -14.21 10.45 -10.66
N TYR A 257 -13.75 11.70 -10.78
CA TYR A 257 -13.81 12.42 -12.04
C TYR A 257 -13.04 11.70 -13.15
N GLU A 258 -11.81 11.23 -12.88
CA GLU A 258 -11.01 10.47 -13.85
C GLU A 258 -11.65 9.13 -14.22
N CYS A 259 -12.20 8.43 -13.23
CA CYS A 259 -12.92 7.19 -13.44
C CYS A 259 -14.13 7.43 -14.36
N PHE A 260 -14.97 8.44 -14.07
CA PHE A 260 -16.21 8.65 -14.81
C PHE A 260 -16.00 9.20 -16.23
N ILE A 261 -15.02 10.07 -16.46
CA ILE A 261 -14.67 10.47 -17.84
C ILE A 261 -13.91 9.37 -18.59
N TRP A 262 -13.31 8.42 -17.84
CA TRP A 262 -12.37 7.41 -18.30
C TRP A 262 -11.16 8.07 -18.99
N GLY A 263 -10.45 8.92 -18.23
CA GLY A 263 -9.32 9.69 -18.74
C GLY A 263 -8.75 10.68 -17.72
N GLU A 264 -7.75 11.44 -18.15
CA GLU A 264 -7.04 12.38 -17.27
C GLU A 264 -7.90 13.61 -16.90
N SER A 265 -7.93 13.95 -15.61
CA SER A 265 -8.63 15.11 -15.05
C SER A 265 -7.97 16.44 -15.44
N TYR A 266 -6.63 16.47 -15.53
CA TYR A 266 -5.85 17.65 -15.91
C TYR A 266 -4.87 17.27 -17.04
N PRO A 267 -5.32 17.33 -18.31
CA PRO A 267 -4.51 16.88 -19.44
C PRO A 267 -3.32 17.81 -19.69
N LYS A 268 -2.20 17.23 -20.12
CA LYS A 268 -0.96 17.97 -20.41
C LYS A 268 -1.08 19.02 -21.51
N THR A 269 -2.12 18.94 -22.34
CA THR A 269 -2.44 19.94 -23.36
C THR A 269 -2.90 21.27 -22.76
N GLN A 270 -3.42 21.25 -21.54
CA GLN A 270 -3.89 22.44 -20.81
C GLN A 270 -2.97 22.79 -19.63
N PHE A 271 -2.43 21.78 -18.94
CA PHE A 271 -1.53 21.94 -17.80
C PHE A 271 -0.21 21.25 -18.11
N LYS A 272 0.72 22.00 -18.68
CA LYS A 272 2.01 21.46 -19.11
C LYS A 272 2.81 20.94 -17.92
N TYR A 273 2.64 21.59 -16.77
CA TYR A 273 3.42 21.29 -15.57
C TYR A 273 2.55 21.08 -14.32
N PRO A 274 2.95 20.18 -13.40
CA PRO A 274 2.15 19.89 -12.19
C PRO A 274 1.88 21.10 -11.29
N TRP A 275 2.79 22.09 -11.24
CA TRP A 275 2.59 23.30 -10.43
C TRP A 275 1.46 24.19 -10.97
N GLU A 276 1.20 24.17 -12.27
CA GLU A 276 0.08 24.92 -12.86
C GLU A 276 -1.27 24.39 -12.35
N VAL A 277 -1.37 23.08 -12.13
CA VAL A 277 -2.55 22.47 -11.50
C VAL A 277 -2.66 22.92 -10.05
N ALA A 278 -1.54 22.93 -9.31
CA ALA A 278 -1.51 23.37 -7.92
C ALA A 278 -1.95 24.83 -7.78
N ASP A 279 -1.45 25.74 -8.63
CA ASP A 279 -1.84 27.14 -8.64
C ASP A 279 -3.31 27.33 -9.00
N PHE A 280 -3.78 26.62 -10.02
CA PHE A 280 -5.18 26.65 -10.47
C PHE A 280 -6.15 26.22 -9.36
N VAL A 281 -5.86 25.08 -8.71
CA VAL A 281 -6.65 24.54 -7.59
C VAL A 281 -6.59 25.44 -6.37
N SER A 282 -5.41 25.97 -6.04
CA SER A 282 -5.18 26.87 -4.90
C SER A 282 -5.94 28.20 -5.04
N ALA A 283 -6.16 28.65 -6.28
CA ALA A 283 -6.99 29.80 -6.62
C ALA A 283 -8.51 29.51 -6.55
N GLY A 284 -8.93 28.33 -6.12
CA GLY A 284 -10.34 27.93 -6.02
C GLY A 284 -10.97 27.48 -7.33
N LYS A 285 -10.18 27.33 -8.40
CA LYS A 285 -10.68 26.90 -9.70
C LYS A 285 -10.77 25.38 -9.78
N ARG A 286 -11.72 24.87 -10.58
CA ARG A 286 -11.92 23.45 -10.86
C ARG A 286 -12.13 23.23 -12.36
N MET A 287 -11.89 22.01 -12.82
CA MET A 287 -12.18 21.64 -14.19
C MET A 287 -13.69 21.63 -14.42
N LYS A 288 -14.13 22.11 -15.58
CA LYS A 288 -15.53 21.99 -15.98
C LYS A 288 -15.82 20.52 -16.29
N ILE A 289 -16.72 19.92 -15.52
CA ILE A 289 -17.09 18.51 -15.70
C ILE A 289 -17.80 18.33 -17.05
N LYS A 290 -17.45 17.27 -17.77
CA LYS A 290 -18.03 16.96 -19.08
C LYS A 290 -19.49 16.52 -18.94
N ARG A 291 -20.38 17.01 -19.82
CA ARG A 291 -21.81 16.64 -19.88
C ARG A 291 -22.09 15.16 -20.16
N SER A 292 -21.07 14.36 -20.46
CA SER A 292 -21.20 12.91 -20.61
C SER A 292 -21.35 12.17 -19.28
N ILE A 293 -21.18 12.86 -18.15
CA ILE A 293 -21.39 12.30 -16.80
C ILE A 293 -22.81 12.67 -16.34
N PRO A 294 -23.60 11.72 -15.81
CA PRO A 294 -24.90 11.97 -15.21
C PRO A 294 -24.86 13.04 -14.10
N ASP A 295 -25.87 13.90 -14.04
CA ASP A 295 -25.90 15.09 -13.17
C ASP A 295 -25.74 14.72 -11.69
N GLU A 296 -26.27 13.58 -11.23
CA GLU A 296 -26.08 13.14 -9.85
C GLU A 296 -24.60 12.87 -9.51
N LEU A 297 -23.84 12.30 -10.44
CA LEU A 297 -22.40 12.08 -10.27
C LEU A 297 -21.59 13.37 -10.38
N ILE A 298 -22.05 14.33 -11.20
CA ILE A 298 -21.48 15.68 -11.26
C ILE A 298 -21.62 16.36 -9.90
N ASN A 299 -22.84 16.39 -9.36
CA ASN A 299 -23.14 16.97 -8.06
C ASN A 299 -22.32 16.31 -6.95
N LEU A 300 -22.17 14.98 -6.98
CA LEU A 300 -21.33 14.26 -6.03
C LEU A 300 -19.87 14.73 -6.08
N ILE A 301 -19.26 14.79 -7.27
CA ILE A 301 -17.87 15.27 -7.43
C ILE A 301 -17.76 16.71 -6.93
N GLU A 302 -18.72 17.57 -7.29
CA GLU A 302 -18.68 18.99 -6.95
C GLU A 302 -18.73 19.26 -5.45
N ASN A 303 -19.55 18.50 -4.73
CA ASN A 303 -19.61 18.58 -3.27
C ASN A 303 -18.39 17.96 -2.58
N CYS A 304 -17.63 17.08 -3.25
CA CYS A 304 -16.43 16.47 -2.65
C CYS A 304 -15.15 17.30 -2.85
N TRP A 305 -15.08 18.15 -3.88
CA TRP A 305 -13.90 18.97 -4.18
C TRP A 305 -14.07 20.46 -3.88
N THR A 306 -15.05 20.82 -3.04
CA THR A 306 -15.28 22.22 -2.61
C THR A 306 -14.03 22.81 -1.95
N GLN A 307 -13.90 24.13 -2.06
CA GLN A 307 -12.71 24.83 -1.59
C GLN A 307 -12.58 24.74 -0.06
N ASN A 308 -13.68 24.94 0.66
CA ASN A 308 -13.72 24.81 2.11
C ASN A 308 -13.80 23.32 2.52
N PRO A 309 -12.82 22.78 3.27
CA PRO A 309 -12.82 21.37 3.65
C PRO A 309 -14.01 20.93 4.52
N GLU A 310 -14.63 21.85 5.26
CA GLU A 310 -15.77 21.56 6.15
C GLU A 310 -17.11 21.49 5.38
N GLU A 311 -17.16 22.02 4.17
CA GLU A 311 -18.33 21.92 3.27
C GLU A 311 -18.30 20.66 2.41
N ARG A 312 -17.19 19.91 2.44
CA ARG A 312 -17.08 18.67 1.68
C ARG A 312 -17.97 17.59 2.28
N PHE A 313 -18.55 16.76 1.43
CA PHE A 313 -19.27 15.57 1.91
C PHE A 313 -18.38 14.70 2.80
N SER A 314 -19.00 14.09 3.81
CA SER A 314 -18.36 12.99 4.54
C SER A 314 -18.29 11.74 3.66
N ILE A 315 -17.42 10.80 4.03
CA ILE A 315 -17.33 9.53 3.30
C ILE A 315 -18.64 8.74 3.35
N ASP A 316 -19.40 8.82 4.45
CA ASP A 316 -20.72 8.22 4.57
C ASP A 316 -21.69 8.77 3.52
N LYS A 317 -21.72 10.10 3.38
CA LYS A 317 -22.58 10.76 2.39
C LYS A 317 -22.19 10.38 0.96
N VAL A 318 -20.88 10.26 0.68
CA VAL A 318 -20.38 9.79 -0.61
C VAL A 318 -20.83 8.36 -0.91
N LEU A 319 -20.81 7.48 0.09
CA LEU A 319 -21.24 6.09 -0.04
C LEU A 319 -22.74 6.01 -0.35
N ASP A 320 -23.58 6.80 0.33
CA ASP A 320 -25.01 6.87 0.05
C ASP A 320 -25.30 7.32 -1.38
N GLU A 321 -24.66 8.39 -1.84
CA GLU A 321 -24.87 8.93 -3.20
C GLU A 321 -24.40 7.94 -4.28
N LEU A 322 -23.24 7.29 -4.09
CA LEU A 322 -22.75 6.25 -5.00
C LEU A 322 -23.67 5.02 -5.00
N GLY A 323 -24.19 4.61 -3.84
CA GLY A 323 -25.15 3.51 -3.72
C GLY A 323 -26.45 3.80 -4.46
N ASN A 324 -27.01 5.00 -4.29
CA ASN A 324 -28.21 5.45 -5.00
C ASN A 324 -27.98 5.48 -6.52
N CYS A 325 -26.81 5.94 -6.96
CA CYS A 325 -26.44 5.91 -8.38
C CYS A 325 -26.32 4.48 -8.91
N PHE A 326 -25.68 3.58 -8.16
CA PHE A 326 -25.47 2.19 -8.58
C PHE A 326 -26.77 1.42 -8.78
N VAL A 327 -27.80 1.68 -7.97
CA VAL A 327 -29.13 1.03 -8.12
C VAL A 327 -29.89 1.55 -9.34
N LYS A 328 -29.63 2.79 -9.78
CA LYS A 328 -30.32 3.42 -10.91
C LYS A 328 -29.78 3.00 -12.27
N PHE A 329 -28.51 2.63 -12.35
CA PHE A 329 -27.82 2.28 -13.59
C PHE A 329 -27.91 0.77 -13.89
#